data_AF-A0A7S0BD41-F1
#
_entry.id   AF-A0A7S0BD41-F1
#
_cell.length_a   1.000
_cell.length_b   1.000
_cell.length_c   1.000
_cell.angle_alpha   90.00
_cell.angle_beta   90.00
_cell.angle_gamma   90.00
#
_symmetry.space_group_name_H-M   'P 1'
#
loop_
_entity.id
_entity.type
_entity.pdbx_description
1 polymer ?
#
loop_
_entity_poly.entity_id
_entity_poly.type
_entity_poly.pdbx_seq_one_letter_code
_entity_poly.pdbx_strand_id
1 'polypeptide(L)'
;WGMVLAVVGTIFLFVVATVTPGVDVQGYFEASGSIWATPDIARMSLDNTIGEMVRSQAYVLAAIVVLFSLIWPYAKLLLMLYAWLAPMKATSRGPLLVFLDLVGKWSLTDNFAMFLIIVLFWIHWEGTDITTGRPASVRMKCSPDTELDVFVAATVLSLALGHSVLAVHRWQAGEFHATAVAGTQRKPLWVRLLPLHAVAEGPTRAAGAATVGLAMGAVVALVVGCWFVEIVEIQLDGLVGAFLDVTGQPRARRYSILGVVQHIAAQGSTYLQVVMVVFVIVIPVLYLAGLLALWAVPMVPRAQVRVFALCQTLCAWSSLDVFLVAYLGAVLGGQKYGIAQFIELLIYEQNVGHLCKGLRRAGIECLTVHISMLPPVLLVLAAIISATVVSSIAHCRFRAVIFPTCPELGSGC
;
A
#
# COMPACT_ATOMS: atom_id res chain seq x y z
N TRP A 1 11.00 19.23 21.89
CA TRP A 1 12.22 18.52 21.43
C TRP A 1 11.96 17.07 21.00
N GLY A 2 11.22 16.25 21.76
CA GLY A 2 10.95 14.85 21.36
C GLY A 2 10.41 14.66 19.93
N MET A 3 9.41 15.45 19.52
CA MET A 3 8.88 15.41 18.14
C MET A 3 9.95 15.74 17.10
N VAL A 4 10.73 16.80 17.31
CA VAL A 4 11.81 17.23 16.42
C VAL A 4 12.83 16.10 16.22
N LEU A 5 13.26 15.47 17.32
CA LEU A 5 14.18 14.33 17.27
C LEU A 5 13.60 13.15 16.51
N ALA A 6 12.31 12.85 16.69
CA ALA A 6 11.65 11.78 15.95
C ALA A 6 11.56 12.07 14.45
N VAL A 7 11.24 13.31 14.05
CA VAL A 7 11.21 13.71 12.63
C VAL A 7 12.60 13.62 12.01
N VAL A 8 13.61 14.22 12.65
CA VAL A 8 15.00 14.20 12.16
C VAL A 8 15.55 12.77 12.12
N GLY A 9 15.26 11.96 13.14
CA GLY A 9 15.61 10.54 13.16
C GLY A 9 14.96 9.76 12.01
N THR A 10 13.71 10.06 11.67
CA THR A 10 13.03 9.44 10.52
C THR A 10 13.65 9.87 9.19
N ILE A 11 14.05 11.15 9.06
CA ILE A 11 14.82 11.62 7.89
C ILE A 11 16.12 10.83 7.78
N PHE A 12 16.84 10.64 8.89
CA PHE A 12 18.08 9.85 8.90
C PHE A 12 17.84 8.40 8.49
N LEU A 13 16.77 7.75 8.98
CA LEU A 13 16.41 6.39 8.54
C LEU A 13 16.16 6.31 7.04
N PHE A 14 15.49 7.31 6.44
CA PHE A 14 15.33 7.35 4.98
C PHE A 14 16.67 7.51 4.24
N VAL A 15 17.59 8.35 4.76
CA VAL A 15 18.92 8.50 4.18
C VAL A 15 19.69 7.19 4.24
N VAL A 16 19.66 6.50 5.38
CA VAL A 16 20.31 5.19 5.54
C VAL A 16 19.72 4.18 4.57
N ALA A 17 18.39 4.11 4.48
CA ALA A 17 17.73 3.21 3.55
C ALA A 17 18.19 3.44 2.10
N THR A 18 18.28 4.70 1.63
CA THR A 18 18.68 5.02 0.25
C THR A 18 20.11 4.60 -0.12
N VAL A 19 21.01 4.40 0.85
CA VAL A 19 22.44 4.10 0.57
C VAL A 19 22.83 2.65 0.86
N THR A 20 21.93 1.86 1.47
CA THR A 20 22.16 0.43 1.72
C THR A 20 21.51 -0.41 0.62
N PRO A 21 22.01 -1.63 0.31
CA PRO A 21 21.33 -2.56 -0.61
C PRO A 21 20.00 -3.05 -0.03
N GLY A 22 18.98 -3.15 -0.87
CA GLY A 22 17.59 -3.37 -0.42
C GLY A 22 16.99 -4.67 -0.84
N VAL A 23 17.37 -5.24 -1.97
CA VAL A 23 16.82 -6.51 -2.45
C VAL A 23 17.86 -7.30 -3.23
N ASP A 24 18.03 -8.57 -2.87
CA ASP A 24 18.93 -9.50 -3.55
C ASP A 24 18.13 -10.65 -4.18
N VAL A 25 18.43 -10.97 -5.44
CA VAL A 25 17.84 -12.11 -6.16
C VAL A 25 18.84 -13.26 -6.16
N GLN A 26 18.45 -14.40 -5.59
CA GLN A 26 19.32 -15.57 -5.46
C GLN A 26 18.64 -16.84 -5.93
N GLY A 27 19.42 -17.72 -6.56
CA GLY A 27 19.05 -19.09 -6.86
C GLY A 27 19.52 -20.04 -5.75
N TYR A 28 18.70 -21.02 -5.42
CA TYR A 28 18.97 -22.08 -4.47
C TYR A 28 18.72 -23.41 -5.16
N PHE A 29 19.68 -24.30 -5.07
CA PHE A 29 19.62 -25.65 -5.61
C PHE A 29 19.75 -26.62 -4.46
N GLU A 30 18.82 -27.55 -4.36
CA GLU A 30 18.87 -28.64 -3.41
C GLU A 30 18.93 -29.95 -4.20
N ALA A 31 19.98 -30.74 -3.98
CA ALA A 31 20.09 -32.08 -4.54
C ALA A 31 20.95 -32.94 -3.61
N SER A 32 20.71 -34.25 -3.61
CA SER A 32 21.47 -35.20 -2.79
C SER A 32 21.50 -34.89 -1.27
N GLY A 33 20.59 -34.05 -0.76
CA GLY A 33 20.55 -33.61 0.64
C GLY A 33 21.48 -32.44 0.99
N SER A 34 22.05 -31.76 -0.01
CA SER A 34 22.83 -30.53 0.17
C SER A 34 22.12 -29.37 -0.52
N ILE A 35 22.21 -28.18 0.08
CA ILE A 35 21.65 -26.93 -0.44
C ILE A 35 22.81 -26.04 -0.87
N TRP A 36 22.80 -25.61 -2.13
CA TRP A 36 23.74 -24.65 -2.70
C TRP A 36 23.00 -23.37 -3.05
N ALA A 37 23.51 -22.22 -2.61
CA ALA A 37 23.06 -20.92 -3.08
C ALA A 37 23.98 -20.42 -4.19
N THR A 38 23.41 -19.79 -5.23
CA THR A 38 24.19 -19.04 -6.20
C THR A 38 24.71 -17.76 -5.55
N PRO A 39 25.78 -17.16 -6.11
CA PRO A 39 26.00 -15.73 -5.95
C PRO A 39 24.74 -14.95 -6.32
N ASP A 40 24.63 -13.72 -5.83
CA ASP A 40 23.50 -12.83 -6.16
C ASP A 40 23.39 -12.70 -7.67
N ILE A 41 22.25 -13.08 -8.21
CA ILE A 41 21.92 -12.93 -9.63
C ILE A 41 21.80 -11.44 -9.95
N ALA A 42 21.17 -10.70 -9.04
CA ALA A 42 21.08 -9.26 -9.04
C ALA A 42 21.02 -8.73 -7.61
N ARG A 43 21.68 -7.59 -7.39
CA ARG A 43 21.64 -6.82 -6.15
C ARG A 43 21.10 -5.43 -6.45
N MET A 44 19.95 -5.13 -5.88
CA MET A 44 19.21 -3.90 -6.12
C MET A 44 19.29 -3.00 -4.88
N SER A 45 19.84 -1.81 -5.08
CA SER A 45 19.66 -0.65 -4.21
C SER A 45 18.80 0.38 -4.93
N LEU A 46 18.18 1.33 -4.20
CA LEU A 46 17.34 2.35 -4.82
C LEU A 46 18.10 3.20 -5.85
N ASP A 47 19.36 3.55 -5.58
CA ASP A 47 20.20 4.36 -6.49
C ASP A 47 20.57 3.60 -7.78
N ASN A 48 21.01 2.33 -7.66
CA ASN A 48 21.30 1.49 -8.81
C ASN A 48 20.04 1.23 -9.63
N THR A 49 18.91 0.97 -8.96
CA THR A 49 17.60 0.74 -9.59
C THR A 49 17.18 1.94 -10.45
N ILE A 50 17.30 3.16 -9.93
CA ILE A 50 16.98 4.39 -10.70
C ILE A 50 17.92 4.54 -11.90
N GLY A 51 19.22 4.30 -11.71
CA GLY A 51 20.21 4.34 -12.79
C GLY A 51 19.87 3.37 -13.93
N GLU A 52 19.49 2.15 -13.58
CA GLU A 52 19.07 1.12 -14.54
C GLU A 52 17.75 1.46 -15.23
N MET A 53 16.75 2.00 -14.51
CA MET A 53 15.49 2.45 -15.12
C MET A 53 15.68 3.62 -16.11
N VAL A 54 16.64 4.51 -15.85
CA VAL A 54 16.97 5.61 -16.77
C VAL A 54 17.70 5.08 -18.00
N ARG A 55 18.63 4.15 -17.83
CA ARG A 55 19.32 3.45 -18.94
C ARG A 55 18.34 2.64 -19.79
N SER A 56 17.31 2.06 -19.17
CA SER A 56 16.25 1.29 -19.83
C SER A 56 15.21 2.15 -20.56
N GLN A 57 15.33 3.47 -20.54
CA GLN A 57 14.31 4.40 -21.00
C GLN A 57 12.95 4.24 -20.29
N ALA A 58 12.89 3.59 -19.13
CA ALA A 58 11.69 3.46 -18.31
C ALA A 58 11.47 4.75 -17.48
N TYR A 59 11.46 5.90 -18.16
CA TYR A 59 11.44 7.22 -17.50
C TYR A 59 10.19 7.44 -16.64
N VAL A 60 9.05 6.87 -17.03
CA VAL A 60 7.80 6.96 -16.25
C VAL A 60 7.97 6.23 -14.92
N LEU A 61 8.51 5.01 -14.93
CA LEU A 61 8.75 4.23 -13.72
C LEU A 61 9.79 4.91 -12.83
N ALA A 62 10.91 5.36 -13.41
CA ALA A 62 11.93 6.12 -12.70
C ALA A 62 11.36 7.39 -12.05
N ALA A 63 10.50 8.13 -12.76
CA ALA A 63 9.87 9.34 -12.24
C ALA A 63 8.93 9.04 -11.06
N ILE A 64 8.13 7.97 -11.13
CA ILE A 64 7.25 7.54 -10.04
C ILE A 64 8.08 7.16 -8.80
N VAL A 65 9.13 6.34 -8.97
CA VAL A 65 10.02 5.92 -7.88
C VAL A 65 10.72 7.12 -7.25
N VAL A 66 11.32 8.00 -8.05
CA VAL A 66 11.98 9.22 -7.54
C VAL A 66 10.97 10.12 -6.80
N LEU A 67 9.79 10.34 -7.37
CA LEU A 67 8.78 11.22 -6.76
C LEU A 67 8.29 10.68 -5.42
N PHE A 68 7.91 9.40 -5.34
CA PHE A 68 7.26 8.84 -4.15
C PHE A 68 8.24 8.26 -3.12
N SER A 69 9.47 7.89 -3.50
CA SER A 69 10.47 7.31 -2.60
C SER A 69 11.58 8.27 -2.17
N LEU A 70 11.94 9.26 -3.00
CA LEU A 70 13.04 10.19 -2.70
C LEU A 70 12.57 11.62 -2.46
N ILE A 71 11.60 12.13 -3.21
CA ILE A 71 11.18 13.52 -3.04
C ILE A 71 10.12 13.61 -1.94
N TRP A 72 9.03 12.84 -2.08
CA TRP A 72 7.86 12.95 -1.23
C TRP A 72 8.12 12.67 0.26
N PRO A 73 8.82 11.59 0.67
CA PRO A 73 9.03 11.31 2.08
C PRO A 73 9.82 12.42 2.79
N TYR A 74 10.83 12.98 2.12
CA TYR A 74 11.66 14.05 2.64
C TYR A 74 10.89 15.38 2.65
N ALA A 75 10.21 15.73 1.55
CA ALA A 75 9.39 16.93 1.49
C ALA A 75 8.32 16.94 2.59
N LYS A 76 7.64 15.80 2.81
CA LYS A 76 6.66 15.64 3.88
C LYS A 76 7.28 15.88 5.26
N LEU A 77 8.40 15.24 5.58
CA LEU A 77 9.05 15.38 6.88
C LEU A 77 9.59 16.79 7.11
N LEU A 78 10.16 17.44 6.10
CA LEU A 78 10.63 18.82 6.17
C LEU A 78 9.48 19.81 6.34
N LEU A 79 8.37 19.64 5.62
CA LEU A 79 7.17 20.47 5.79
C LEU A 79 6.53 20.25 7.16
N MET A 80 6.53 19.02 7.67
CA MET A 80 6.05 18.70 9.02
C MET A 80 6.95 19.34 10.09
N LEU A 81 8.27 19.29 9.91
CA LEU A 81 9.23 19.95 10.80
C LEU A 81 9.07 21.47 10.78
N TYR A 82 8.88 22.05 9.59
CA TYR A 82 8.60 23.46 9.41
C TYR A 82 7.31 23.85 10.13
N ALA A 83 6.22 23.10 9.95
CA ALA A 83 4.94 23.34 10.62
C ALA A 83 5.03 23.21 12.15
N TRP A 84 6.00 22.44 12.65
CA TRP A 84 6.26 22.27 14.08
C TRP A 84 7.10 23.40 14.70
N LEU A 85 8.11 23.89 13.97
CA LEU A 85 9.07 24.88 14.48
C LEU A 85 8.71 26.32 14.15
N ALA A 86 8.15 26.57 12.96
CA ALA A 86 7.85 27.92 12.51
C ALA A 86 6.61 28.48 13.21
N PRO A 87 6.59 29.78 13.57
CA PRO A 87 5.43 30.44 14.16
C PRO A 87 4.34 30.66 13.09
N MET A 88 3.62 29.58 12.75
CA MET A 88 2.50 29.61 11.82
C MET A 88 1.18 29.93 12.52
N LYS A 89 0.31 30.69 11.85
CA LYS A 89 -1.07 30.88 12.30
C LYS A 89 -1.79 29.53 12.31
N ALA A 90 -2.64 29.29 13.31
CA ALA A 90 -3.41 28.05 13.43
C ALA A 90 -4.24 27.75 12.18
N THR A 91 -4.80 28.79 11.55
CA THR A 91 -5.60 28.72 10.32
C THR A 91 -4.82 28.22 9.10
N SER A 92 -3.51 28.43 9.04
CA SER A 92 -2.65 27.92 7.96
C SER A 92 -2.02 26.57 8.32
N ARG A 93 -1.67 26.39 9.61
CA ARG A 93 -1.04 25.16 10.10
C ARG A 93 -1.96 23.94 9.99
N GLY A 94 -3.24 24.10 10.33
CA GLY A 94 -4.22 23.00 10.31
C GLY A 94 -4.37 22.35 8.93
N PRO A 95 -4.73 23.11 7.87
CA PRO A 95 -4.88 22.57 6.52
C PRO A 95 -3.61 21.90 6.00
N LEU A 96 -2.42 22.49 6.25
CA LEU A 96 -1.15 21.88 5.86
C LEU A 96 -0.94 20.52 6.55
N LEU A 97 -1.15 20.43 7.86
CA LEU A 97 -0.99 19.17 8.59
C LEU A 97 -2.01 18.11 8.17
N VAL A 98 -3.26 18.51 7.87
CA VAL A 98 -4.27 17.60 7.32
C VAL A 98 -3.85 17.08 5.94
N PHE A 99 -3.34 17.96 5.07
CA PHE A 99 -2.82 17.57 3.76
C PHE A 99 -1.65 16.58 3.87
N LEU A 100 -0.68 16.86 4.75
CA LEU A 100 0.48 15.98 4.98
C LEU A 100 0.09 14.61 5.55
N ASP A 101 -0.94 14.54 6.40
CA ASP A 101 -1.47 13.29 6.96
C ASP A 101 -2.16 12.46 5.87
N LEU A 102 -3.04 13.09 5.07
CA LEU A 102 -3.81 12.42 4.01
C LEU A 102 -2.94 11.92 2.85
N VAL A 103 -1.99 12.73 2.39
CA VAL A 103 -1.12 12.36 1.26
C VAL A 103 0.08 11.52 1.73
N GLY A 104 0.30 11.40 3.04
CA GLY A 104 1.39 10.62 3.61
C GLY A 104 1.42 9.16 3.17
N LYS A 105 0.25 8.53 2.95
CA LYS A 105 0.15 7.12 2.53
C LYS A 105 0.75 6.82 1.17
N TRP A 106 0.91 7.82 0.30
CA TRP A 106 1.49 7.65 -1.04
C TRP A 106 2.98 7.30 -1.01
N SER A 107 3.67 7.50 0.12
CA SER A 107 5.02 6.97 0.33
C SER A 107 5.07 5.42 0.33
N LEU A 108 3.93 4.73 0.47
CA LEU A 108 3.86 3.27 0.37
C LEU A 108 3.84 2.73 -1.07
N THR A 109 3.71 3.60 -2.08
CA THR A 109 3.60 3.19 -3.50
C THR A 109 4.77 2.27 -3.91
N ASP A 110 5.99 2.68 -3.61
CA ASP A 110 7.19 1.92 -3.97
C ASP A 110 7.34 0.62 -3.18
N ASN A 111 6.98 0.63 -1.90
CA ASN A 111 6.92 -0.60 -1.09
C ASN A 111 6.02 -1.66 -1.74
N PHE A 112 4.85 -1.26 -2.23
CA PHE A 112 3.95 -2.19 -2.93
C PHE A 112 4.49 -2.62 -4.31
N ALA A 113 5.21 -1.76 -5.03
CA ALA A 113 5.91 -2.15 -6.25
C ALA A 113 7.03 -3.18 -5.96
N MET A 114 7.80 -3.00 -4.88
CA MET A 114 8.80 -3.98 -4.45
C MET A 114 8.17 -5.31 -4.05
N PHE A 115 6.99 -5.30 -3.43
CA PHE A 115 6.26 -6.53 -3.12
C PHE A 115 5.88 -7.30 -4.39
N LEU A 116 5.53 -6.61 -5.47
CA LEU A 116 5.30 -7.24 -6.77
C LEU A 116 6.58 -7.89 -7.32
N ILE A 117 7.73 -7.21 -7.22
CA ILE A 117 9.03 -7.76 -7.64
C ILE A 117 9.38 -9.01 -6.84
N ILE A 118 9.14 -9.00 -5.53
CA ILE A 118 9.36 -10.17 -4.65
C ILE A 118 8.52 -11.36 -5.11
N VAL A 119 7.25 -11.13 -5.44
CA VAL A 119 6.36 -12.18 -5.96
C VAL A 119 6.77 -12.67 -7.34
N LEU A 120 7.24 -11.75 -8.20
CA LEU A 120 7.62 -12.05 -9.58
C LEU A 120 8.83 -13.00 -9.66
N PHE A 121 9.85 -12.75 -8.85
CA PHE A 121 11.08 -13.56 -8.86
C PHE A 121 10.99 -14.85 -8.05
N TRP A 122 9.83 -15.17 -7.48
CA TRP A 122 9.63 -16.47 -6.84
C TRP A 122 9.41 -17.56 -7.88
N ILE A 123 10.43 -18.34 -8.15
CA ILE A 123 10.33 -19.52 -9.01
C ILE A 123 10.69 -20.72 -8.17
N HIS A 124 9.81 -21.70 -8.10
CA HIS A 124 9.98 -22.87 -7.27
C HIS A 124 9.68 -24.12 -8.08
N TRP A 125 10.59 -25.08 -8.00
CA TRP A 125 10.42 -26.41 -8.53
C TRP A 125 10.86 -27.42 -7.48
N GLU A 126 10.09 -28.50 -7.34
CA GLU A 126 10.42 -29.66 -6.54
C GLU A 126 10.31 -30.91 -7.40
N GLY A 127 11.22 -31.85 -7.18
CA GLY A 127 11.22 -33.14 -7.82
C GLY A 127 12.12 -34.11 -7.07
N THR A 128 12.58 -35.13 -7.78
CA THR A 128 13.49 -36.15 -7.23
C THR A 128 14.78 -36.15 -8.01
N ASP A 129 15.90 -36.12 -7.29
CA ASP A 129 17.23 -36.38 -7.83
C ASP A 129 17.27 -37.80 -8.39
N ILE A 130 17.37 -37.91 -9.71
CA ILE A 130 17.35 -39.18 -10.43
C ILE A 130 18.55 -40.07 -10.08
N THR A 131 19.65 -39.46 -9.58
CA THR A 131 20.87 -40.19 -9.23
C THR A 131 20.84 -40.77 -7.81
N THR A 132 20.17 -40.09 -6.87
CA THR A 132 20.14 -40.49 -5.45
C THR A 132 18.76 -40.92 -4.96
N GLY A 133 17.69 -40.70 -5.73
CA GLY A 133 16.31 -40.92 -5.32
C GLY A 133 15.82 -39.98 -4.22
N ARG A 134 16.59 -38.95 -3.87
CA ARG A 134 16.27 -37.97 -2.81
C ARG A 134 15.49 -36.78 -3.38
N PRO A 135 14.80 -35.99 -2.55
CA PRO A 135 14.19 -34.74 -2.99
C PRO A 135 15.24 -33.81 -3.61
N ALA A 136 14.87 -33.16 -4.71
CA ALA A 136 15.61 -32.09 -5.34
C ALA A 136 14.71 -30.88 -5.50
N SER A 137 15.23 -29.67 -5.26
CA SER A 137 14.48 -28.43 -5.48
C SER A 137 15.33 -27.37 -6.16
N VAL A 138 14.69 -26.54 -6.99
CA VAL A 138 15.29 -25.35 -7.58
C VAL A 138 14.41 -24.17 -7.20
N ARG A 139 14.98 -23.21 -6.49
CA ARG A 139 14.30 -22.04 -5.96
C ARG A 139 15.01 -20.78 -6.38
N MET A 140 14.36 -19.92 -7.15
CA MET A 140 14.74 -18.52 -7.27
C MET A 140 13.87 -17.71 -6.32
N LYS A 141 14.48 -16.87 -5.49
CA LYS A 141 13.74 -15.98 -4.61
C LYS A 141 14.39 -14.62 -4.53
N CYS A 142 13.55 -13.64 -4.21
CA CYS A 142 13.91 -12.26 -3.98
C CYS A 142 13.93 -12.05 -2.47
N SER A 143 15.11 -11.91 -1.88
CA SER A 143 15.22 -11.73 -0.43
C SER A 143 15.30 -10.24 -0.12
N PRO A 144 14.40 -9.70 0.72
CA PRO A 144 14.53 -8.33 1.18
C PRO A 144 15.77 -8.23 2.07
N ASP A 145 16.56 -7.19 1.85
CA ASP A 145 17.69 -6.81 2.70
C ASP A 145 17.28 -5.58 3.54
N THR A 146 18.21 -5.12 4.37
CA THR A 146 18.02 -4.15 5.43
C THR A 146 17.49 -2.81 4.91
N GLU A 147 17.84 -2.37 3.68
CA GLU A 147 17.27 -1.12 3.13
C GLU A 147 15.76 -1.18 3.05
N LEU A 148 15.18 -2.27 2.51
CA LEU A 148 13.73 -2.34 2.32
C LEU A 148 13.02 -2.34 3.68
N ASP A 149 13.54 -3.08 4.65
CA ASP A 149 12.96 -3.13 5.98
C ASP A 149 13.01 -1.77 6.69
N VAL A 150 14.15 -1.09 6.62
CA VAL A 150 14.35 0.25 7.19
C VAL A 150 13.50 1.29 6.47
N PHE A 151 13.38 1.21 5.15
CA PHE A 151 12.57 2.12 4.34
C PHE A 151 11.08 2.00 4.68
N VAL A 152 10.56 0.77 4.79
CA VAL A 152 9.20 0.50 5.23
C VAL A 152 8.98 1.02 6.66
N ALA A 153 9.94 0.77 7.57
CA ALA A 153 9.84 1.22 8.96
C ALA A 153 9.82 2.75 9.06
N ALA A 154 10.69 3.44 8.32
CA ALA A 154 10.74 4.90 8.22
C ALA A 154 9.42 5.46 7.63
N THR A 155 8.82 4.76 6.67
CA THR A 155 7.53 5.13 6.07
C THR A 155 6.40 5.02 7.08
N VAL A 156 6.30 3.91 7.81
CA VAL A 156 5.30 3.71 8.87
C VAL A 156 5.49 4.73 10.00
N LEU A 157 6.74 4.99 10.41
CA LEU A 157 7.05 6.00 11.41
C LEU A 157 6.67 7.41 10.94
N SER A 158 6.94 7.74 9.67
CA SER A 158 6.51 9.01 9.06
C SER A 158 4.99 9.20 9.07
N LEU A 159 4.21 8.13 8.88
CA LEU A 159 2.74 8.17 9.01
C LEU A 159 2.30 8.41 10.46
N ALA A 160 2.90 7.68 11.40
CA ALA A 160 2.64 7.84 12.83
C ALA A 160 2.97 9.26 13.33
N LEU A 161 4.08 9.84 12.88
CA LEU A 161 4.49 11.20 13.24
C LEU A 161 3.57 12.25 12.63
N GLY A 162 3.18 12.10 11.35
CA GLY A 162 2.20 12.98 10.70
C GLY A 162 0.90 13.08 11.50
N HIS A 163 0.36 11.93 11.87
CA HIS A 163 -0.85 11.86 12.65
C HIS A 163 -0.67 12.44 14.06
N SER A 164 0.46 12.13 14.71
CA SER A 164 0.76 12.63 16.06
C SER A 164 0.88 14.16 16.10
N VAL A 165 1.55 14.77 15.11
CA VAL A 165 1.67 16.22 14.99
C VAL A 165 0.29 16.87 14.80
N LEU A 166 -0.53 16.29 13.91
CA LEU A 166 -1.89 16.77 13.69
C LEU A 166 -2.76 16.65 14.94
N ALA A 167 -2.66 15.54 15.68
CA ALA A 167 -3.39 15.33 16.93
C ALA A 167 -3.02 16.38 18.00
N VAL A 168 -1.73 16.69 18.15
CA VAL A 168 -1.26 17.75 19.06
C VAL A 168 -1.79 19.12 18.63
N HIS A 169 -1.77 19.42 17.32
CA HIS A 169 -2.32 20.67 16.80
C HIS A 169 -3.81 20.83 17.15
N ARG A 170 -4.62 19.79 16.92
CA ARG A 170 -6.05 19.78 17.22
C ARG A 170 -6.34 19.88 18.73
N TRP A 171 -5.49 19.27 19.55
CA TRP A 171 -5.57 19.39 21.00
C TRP A 171 -5.31 20.81 21.49
N GLN A 172 -4.27 21.47 20.98
CA GLN A 172 -3.99 22.88 21.27
C GLN A 172 -5.08 23.82 20.77
N ALA A 173 -5.70 23.51 19.64
CA ALA A 173 -6.84 24.26 19.10
C ALA A 173 -8.14 24.05 19.88
N GLY A 174 -8.15 23.17 20.89
CA GLY A 174 -9.32 22.95 21.74
C GLY A 174 -10.44 22.13 21.08
N GLU A 175 -10.21 21.50 19.92
CA GLU A 175 -11.24 20.71 19.20
C GLU A 175 -11.83 19.59 20.08
N PHE A 176 -11.00 18.98 20.94
CA PHE A 176 -11.42 17.94 21.87
C PHE A 176 -12.09 18.47 23.15
N HIS A 177 -11.98 19.78 23.44
CA HIS A 177 -12.58 20.41 24.62
C HIS A 177 -13.94 21.05 24.28
N ALA A 178 -14.07 21.66 23.09
CA ALA A 178 -15.30 22.28 22.62
C ALA A 178 -16.49 21.30 22.44
N THR A 179 -16.20 19.99 22.35
CA THR A 179 -17.19 18.93 22.15
C THR A 179 -17.75 18.30 23.41
N ALA A 180 -17.47 18.86 24.59
CA ALA A 180 -18.16 18.50 25.84
C ALA A 180 -19.62 18.99 25.87
N VAL A 181 -20.32 19.04 24.73
CA VAL A 181 -21.77 19.26 24.67
C VAL A 181 -22.45 18.07 25.33
N ALA A 182 -22.97 18.36 26.51
CA ALA A 182 -23.61 17.46 27.45
C ALA A 182 -24.85 16.82 26.84
N GLY A 183 -24.75 15.53 26.50
CA GLY A 183 -25.90 14.70 26.20
C GLY A 183 -25.61 13.26 26.62
N THR A 184 -26.33 12.75 27.61
CA THR A 184 -26.23 11.35 28.07
C THR A 184 -27.02 10.39 27.16
N GLN A 185 -27.88 10.92 26.29
CA GLN A 185 -28.71 10.11 25.41
C GLN A 185 -27.91 9.45 24.29
N ARG A 186 -27.99 8.12 24.24
CA ARG A 186 -27.49 7.28 23.15
C ARG A 186 -28.45 7.37 21.98
N LYS A 187 -27.99 7.92 20.85
CA LYS A 187 -28.76 7.97 19.61
C LYS A 187 -27.84 7.60 18.45
N PRO A 188 -28.29 6.76 17.51
CA PRO A 188 -27.52 6.50 16.31
C PRO A 188 -27.46 7.78 15.47
N LEU A 189 -26.43 7.92 14.65
CA LEU A 189 -26.16 9.18 13.97
C LEU A 189 -27.21 9.50 12.90
N TRP A 190 -27.80 8.47 12.26
CA TRP A 190 -28.85 8.64 11.26
C TRP A 190 -30.09 9.36 11.79
N VAL A 191 -30.44 9.17 13.08
CA VAL A 191 -31.57 9.86 13.73
C VAL A 191 -31.36 11.38 13.76
N ARG A 192 -30.10 11.82 13.85
CA ARG A 192 -29.73 13.24 13.86
C ARG A 192 -29.48 13.81 12.46
N LEU A 193 -29.16 12.96 11.48
CA LEU A 193 -28.82 13.35 10.10
C LEU A 193 -30.01 13.43 9.14
N LEU A 194 -31.03 12.60 9.36
CA LEU A 194 -32.24 12.57 8.52
C LEU A 194 -33.39 13.55 8.89
N PRO A 195 -33.24 14.62 9.71
CA PRO A 195 -34.37 15.52 10.00
C PRO A 195 -34.52 16.67 8.99
N LEU A 196 -33.69 16.76 7.95
CA LEU A 196 -33.59 17.98 7.12
C LEU A 196 -34.58 18.11 5.96
N HIS A 197 -35.34 17.07 5.60
CA HIS A 197 -36.45 17.22 4.66
C HIS A 197 -37.77 16.92 5.38
N ALA A 198 -38.61 17.95 5.39
CA ALA A 198 -39.85 18.06 6.15
C ALA A 198 -40.79 16.85 5.98
N VAL A 199 -41.50 16.49 7.06
CA VAL A 199 -42.73 15.67 7.04
C VAL A 199 -42.60 14.21 6.52
N ALA A 200 -41.49 13.53 6.79
CA ALA A 200 -41.47 12.06 6.68
C ALA A 200 -41.94 11.42 7.99
N GLU A 201 -43.01 10.63 7.99
CA GLU A 201 -43.47 9.83 9.12
C GLU A 201 -42.40 8.79 9.55
N GLY A 202 -42.51 8.24 10.78
CA GLY A 202 -41.54 7.28 11.33
C GLY A 202 -41.10 6.12 10.39
N PRO A 203 -42.00 5.49 9.61
CA PRO A 203 -41.65 4.37 8.73
C PRO A 203 -40.72 4.74 7.57
N THR A 204 -40.94 5.89 6.94
CA THR A 204 -40.15 6.32 5.76
C THR A 204 -38.74 6.78 6.16
N ARG A 205 -38.58 7.32 7.38
CA ARG A 205 -37.26 7.64 7.95
C ARG A 205 -36.43 6.40 8.24
N ALA A 206 -37.04 5.36 8.82
CA ALA A 206 -36.36 4.09 9.08
C ALA A 206 -35.94 3.40 7.79
N ALA A 207 -36.80 3.44 6.76
CA ALA A 207 -36.47 2.93 5.43
C ALA A 207 -35.28 3.66 4.80
N GLY A 208 -35.25 5.00 4.84
CA GLY A 208 -34.11 5.79 4.35
C GLY A 208 -32.81 5.56 5.14
N ALA A 209 -32.91 5.31 6.45
CA ALA A 209 -31.75 4.96 7.25
C ALA A 209 -31.19 3.56 6.89
N ALA A 210 -32.10 2.62 6.64
CA ALA A 210 -31.77 1.26 6.23
C ALA A 210 -31.11 1.23 4.84
N THR A 211 -31.59 2.01 3.87
CA THR A 211 -30.98 2.05 2.52
C THR A 211 -29.55 2.56 2.54
N VAL A 212 -29.26 3.65 3.28
CA VAL A 212 -27.88 4.15 3.44
C VAL A 212 -27.01 3.14 4.18
N GLY A 213 -27.54 2.51 5.24
CA GLY A 213 -26.83 1.46 5.98
C GLY A 213 -26.48 0.25 5.10
N LEU A 214 -27.44 -0.19 4.28
CA LEU A 214 -27.24 -1.27 3.31
C LEU A 214 -26.24 -0.88 2.22
N ALA A 215 -26.28 0.35 1.72
CA ALA A 215 -25.29 0.85 0.76
C ALA A 215 -23.87 0.86 1.35
N MET A 216 -23.71 1.33 2.59
CA MET A 216 -22.42 1.28 3.29
C MET A 216 -21.96 -0.16 3.53
N GLY A 217 -22.86 -1.06 3.92
CA GLY A 217 -22.58 -2.49 4.07
C GLY A 217 -22.20 -3.17 2.74
N ALA A 218 -22.84 -2.81 1.64
CA ALA A 218 -22.50 -3.31 0.30
C ALA A 218 -21.11 -2.86 -0.13
N VAL A 219 -20.69 -1.63 0.20
CA VAL A 219 -19.31 -1.17 -0.04
C VAL A 219 -18.29 -1.96 0.79
N VAL A 220 -18.59 -2.27 2.06
CA VAL A 220 -17.72 -3.16 2.87
C VAL A 220 -17.59 -4.52 2.21
N ALA A 221 -18.71 -5.13 1.81
CA ALA A 221 -18.71 -6.43 1.14
C ALA A 221 -17.94 -6.41 -0.18
N LEU A 222 -18.08 -5.33 -0.96
CA LEU A 222 -17.37 -5.14 -2.22
C LEU A 222 -15.85 -5.04 -2.01
N VAL A 223 -15.40 -4.25 -1.03
CA VAL A 223 -13.97 -4.14 -0.68
C VAL A 223 -13.41 -5.49 -0.21
N VAL A 224 -14.12 -6.21 0.65
CA VAL A 224 -13.70 -7.55 1.11
C VAL A 224 -13.66 -8.54 -0.05
N GLY A 225 -14.67 -8.52 -0.93
CA GLY A 225 -14.74 -9.40 -2.10
C GLY A 225 -13.56 -9.22 -3.05
N CYS A 226 -13.05 -8.00 -3.19
CA CYS A 226 -11.92 -7.69 -4.06
C CYS A 226 -10.63 -8.43 -3.70
N TRP A 227 -10.41 -8.82 -2.44
CA TRP A 227 -9.14 -9.47 -2.08
C TRP A 227 -9.02 -10.92 -2.55
N PHE A 228 -10.15 -11.55 -2.88
CA PHE A 228 -10.21 -12.92 -3.39
C PHE A 228 -10.11 -12.99 -4.91
N VAL A 229 -10.29 -11.86 -5.57
CA VAL A 229 -10.33 -11.76 -7.02
C VAL A 229 -8.92 -11.65 -7.57
N GLU A 230 -8.62 -12.43 -8.61
CA GLU A 230 -7.34 -12.36 -9.32
C GLU A 230 -7.27 -11.07 -10.14
N ILE A 231 -6.23 -10.26 -9.89
CA ILE A 231 -6.08 -8.92 -10.48
C ILE A 231 -4.90 -8.82 -11.43
N VAL A 232 -3.87 -9.64 -11.23
CA VAL A 232 -2.63 -9.61 -12.01
C VAL A 232 -2.27 -11.01 -12.47
N GLU A 233 -1.82 -11.11 -13.71
CA GLU A 233 -1.22 -12.30 -14.28
C GLU A 233 0.24 -12.01 -14.62
N ILE A 234 1.13 -12.91 -14.20
CA ILE A 234 2.57 -12.87 -14.48
C ILE A 234 2.87 -14.10 -15.32
N GLN A 235 3.33 -13.90 -16.54
CA GLN A 235 3.77 -14.94 -17.46
C GLN A 235 5.29 -14.87 -17.64
N LEU A 236 5.95 -16.01 -17.46
CA LEU A 236 7.39 -16.17 -17.56
C LEU A 236 7.75 -16.92 -18.85
N ASP A 237 8.54 -16.30 -19.70
CA ASP A 237 9.03 -16.84 -20.97
C ASP A 237 10.57 -16.84 -21.02
N GLY A 238 11.16 -17.24 -22.15
CA GLY A 238 12.62 -17.45 -22.28
C GLY A 238 13.07 -18.81 -21.73
N LEU A 239 14.35 -18.92 -21.36
CA LEU A 239 14.94 -20.13 -20.79
C LEU A 239 14.21 -20.58 -19.52
N VAL A 240 13.83 -19.63 -18.68
CA VAL A 240 13.01 -19.89 -17.48
C VAL A 240 11.64 -20.46 -17.87
N GLY A 241 10.96 -19.90 -18.86
CA GLY A 241 9.69 -20.45 -19.35
C GLY A 241 9.82 -21.85 -19.94
N ALA A 242 10.91 -22.11 -20.67
CA ALA A 242 11.21 -23.45 -21.18
C ALA A 242 11.50 -24.45 -20.04
N PHE A 243 12.19 -24.02 -18.98
CA PHE A 243 12.39 -24.82 -17.78
C PHE A 243 11.05 -25.16 -17.10
N LEU A 244 10.12 -24.21 -17.00
CA LEU A 244 8.79 -24.45 -16.44
C LEU A 244 8.01 -25.48 -17.27
N ASP A 245 8.06 -25.40 -18.60
CA ASP A 245 7.41 -26.39 -19.47
C ASP A 245 7.98 -27.80 -19.30
N VAL A 246 9.30 -27.93 -19.30
CA VAL A 246 9.98 -29.23 -19.13
C VAL A 246 9.66 -29.84 -17.77
N THR A 247 9.47 -28.99 -16.75
CA THR A 247 9.14 -29.43 -15.39
C THR A 247 7.64 -29.57 -15.13
N GLY A 248 6.79 -29.35 -16.13
CA GLY A 248 5.33 -29.44 -16.01
C GLY A 248 4.71 -28.34 -15.12
N GLN A 249 5.40 -27.23 -14.92
CA GLN A 249 4.95 -26.09 -14.14
C GLN A 249 4.26 -25.04 -15.03
N PRO A 250 3.24 -24.32 -14.53
CA PRO A 250 2.57 -23.29 -15.32
C PRO A 250 3.48 -22.07 -15.53
N ARG A 251 3.58 -21.61 -16.79
CA ARG A 251 4.28 -20.35 -17.15
C ARG A 251 3.57 -19.10 -16.64
N ALA A 252 2.23 -19.14 -16.61
CA ALA A 252 1.38 -18.03 -16.19
C ALA A 252 0.85 -18.26 -14.78
N ARG A 253 0.98 -17.25 -13.93
CA ARG A 253 0.52 -17.27 -12.54
C ARG A 253 -0.38 -16.08 -12.28
N ARG A 254 -1.53 -16.33 -11.67
CA ARG A 254 -2.51 -15.31 -11.32
C ARG A 254 -2.49 -15.06 -9.84
N TYR A 255 -2.57 -13.79 -9.47
CA TYR A 255 -2.54 -13.38 -8.08
C TYR A 255 -3.72 -12.48 -7.75
N SER A 256 -4.40 -12.83 -6.66
CA SER A 256 -5.27 -11.94 -5.89
C SER A 256 -4.46 -11.20 -4.83
N ILE A 257 -5.07 -10.22 -4.15
CA ILE A 257 -4.41 -9.50 -3.05
C ILE A 257 -4.00 -10.45 -1.94
N LEU A 258 -4.87 -11.41 -1.58
CA LEU A 258 -4.53 -12.46 -0.61
C LEU A 258 -3.45 -13.41 -1.14
N GLY A 259 -3.48 -13.73 -2.43
CA GLY A 259 -2.45 -14.54 -3.07
C GLY A 259 -1.07 -13.90 -2.92
N VAL A 260 -0.94 -12.59 -3.19
CA VAL A 260 0.32 -11.84 -2.97
C VAL A 260 0.76 -11.91 -1.51
N VAL A 261 -0.15 -11.67 -0.55
CA VAL A 261 0.16 -11.72 0.89
C VAL A 261 0.69 -13.10 1.30
N GLN A 262 0.02 -14.17 0.89
CA GLN A 262 0.44 -15.55 1.19
C GLN A 262 1.79 -15.87 0.57
N HIS A 263 2.06 -15.33 -0.61
CA HIS A 263 3.32 -15.55 -1.30
C HIS A 263 4.49 -14.85 -0.60
N ILE A 264 4.33 -13.59 -0.18
CA ILE A 264 5.34 -12.87 0.61
C ILE A 264 5.63 -13.63 1.92
N ALA A 265 4.58 -14.18 2.55
CA ALA A 265 4.72 -15.00 3.74
C ALA A 265 5.56 -16.26 3.50
N ALA A 266 5.29 -16.97 2.40
CA ALA A 266 5.98 -18.20 2.03
C ALA A 266 7.48 -17.97 1.75
N GLN A 267 7.87 -16.75 1.39
CA GLN A 267 9.27 -16.37 1.18
C GLN A 267 10.03 -16.04 2.49
N GLY A 268 9.35 -16.09 3.64
CA GLY A 268 9.94 -15.83 4.95
C GLY A 268 9.97 -14.35 5.34
N SER A 269 9.31 -13.47 4.58
CA SER A 269 9.24 -12.03 4.89
C SER A 269 7.97 -11.69 5.68
N THR A 270 7.89 -12.18 6.92
CA THR A 270 6.73 -11.94 7.81
C THR A 270 6.51 -10.44 8.06
N TYR A 271 7.58 -9.65 8.14
CA TYR A 271 7.48 -8.21 8.35
C TYR A 271 6.73 -7.52 7.20
N LEU A 272 7.13 -7.74 5.95
CA LEU A 272 6.48 -7.15 4.78
C LEU A 272 5.04 -7.67 4.62
N GLN A 273 4.81 -8.95 4.93
CA GLN A 273 3.47 -9.54 4.97
C GLN A 273 2.57 -8.78 5.96
N VAL A 274 3.04 -8.55 7.19
CA VAL A 274 2.27 -7.82 8.22
C VAL A 274 1.95 -6.41 7.76
N VAL A 275 2.92 -5.70 7.17
CA VAL A 275 2.71 -4.36 6.64
C VAL A 275 1.65 -4.37 5.55
N MET A 276 1.72 -5.29 4.58
CA MET A 276 0.71 -5.40 3.53
C MET A 276 -0.68 -5.71 4.10
N VAL A 277 -0.78 -6.68 5.01
CA VAL A 277 -2.05 -7.04 5.67
C VAL A 277 -2.64 -5.86 6.43
N VAL A 278 -1.83 -5.14 7.19
CA VAL A 278 -2.29 -4.00 7.99
C VAL A 278 -2.83 -2.88 7.09
N PHE A 279 -2.06 -2.44 6.10
CA PHE A 279 -2.38 -1.25 5.29
C PHE A 279 -3.39 -1.50 4.16
N VAL A 280 -3.42 -2.72 3.58
CA VAL A 280 -4.26 -3.05 2.41
C VAL A 280 -5.53 -3.81 2.81
N ILE A 281 -5.53 -4.51 3.95
CA ILE A 281 -6.66 -5.36 4.38
C ILE A 281 -7.28 -4.83 5.67
N VAL A 282 -6.54 -4.81 6.77
CA VAL A 282 -7.09 -4.52 8.11
C VAL A 282 -7.58 -3.08 8.25
N ILE A 283 -6.74 -2.10 7.91
CA ILE A 283 -7.09 -0.67 8.06
C ILE A 283 -8.31 -0.28 7.21
N PRO A 284 -8.41 -0.61 5.91
CA PRO A 284 -9.59 -0.32 5.10
C PRO A 284 -10.90 -0.90 5.68
N VAL A 285 -10.84 -2.12 6.25
CA VAL A 285 -12.02 -2.73 6.91
C VAL A 285 -12.39 -2.00 8.18
N LEU A 286 -11.42 -1.80 9.07
CA LEU A 286 -11.67 -1.14 10.34
C LEU A 286 -12.22 0.27 10.12
N TYR A 287 -11.72 0.95 9.09
CA TYR A 287 -12.22 2.24 8.66
C TYR A 287 -13.70 2.19 8.27
N LEU A 288 -14.06 1.35 7.30
CA LEU A 288 -15.44 1.26 6.80
C LEU A 288 -16.40 0.71 7.85
N ALA A 289 -15.95 -0.27 8.65
CA ALA A 289 -16.69 -0.81 9.78
C ALA A 289 -16.92 0.27 10.85
N GLY A 290 -15.93 1.13 11.12
CA GLY A 290 -16.07 2.27 12.02
C GLY A 290 -17.11 3.28 11.55
N LEU A 291 -17.13 3.60 10.26
CA LEU A 291 -18.17 4.45 9.67
C LEU A 291 -19.56 3.81 9.76
N LEU A 292 -19.67 2.50 9.47
CA LEU A 292 -20.94 1.77 9.60
C LEU A 292 -21.39 1.71 11.07
N ALA A 293 -20.47 1.54 12.01
CA ALA A 293 -20.76 1.56 13.44
C ALA A 293 -21.25 2.94 13.89
N LEU A 294 -20.63 4.03 13.44
CA LEU A 294 -21.12 5.40 13.69
C LEU A 294 -22.53 5.61 13.15
N TRP A 295 -22.83 5.04 11.98
CA TRP A 295 -24.16 5.10 11.39
C TRP A 295 -25.18 4.32 12.24
N ALA A 296 -24.96 3.02 12.45
CA ALA A 296 -25.97 2.08 12.95
C ALA A 296 -26.05 1.98 14.48
N VAL A 297 -24.93 2.11 15.20
CA VAL A 297 -24.86 1.82 16.63
C VAL A 297 -25.24 3.06 17.45
N PRO A 298 -26.18 2.96 18.41
CA PRO A 298 -26.52 4.07 19.30
C PRO A 298 -25.39 4.34 20.30
N MET A 299 -24.57 5.34 20.00
CA MET A 299 -23.42 5.73 20.82
C MET A 299 -23.71 6.99 21.64
N VAL A 300 -22.98 7.16 22.75
CA VAL A 300 -22.93 8.45 23.46
C VAL A 300 -22.09 9.46 22.66
N PRO A 301 -22.33 10.77 22.76
CA PRO A 301 -21.60 11.79 21.98
C PRO A 301 -20.08 11.70 22.13
N ARG A 302 -19.57 11.45 23.34
CA ARG A 302 -18.13 11.27 23.58
C ARG A 302 -17.54 10.08 22.81
N ALA A 303 -18.29 9.00 22.69
CA ALA A 303 -17.88 7.84 21.92
C ALA A 303 -17.93 8.12 20.41
N GLN A 304 -18.96 8.85 19.92
CA GLN A 304 -19.04 9.27 18.52
C GLN A 304 -17.83 10.10 18.10
N VAL A 305 -17.41 11.07 18.93
CA VAL A 305 -16.20 11.88 18.67
C VAL A 305 -14.96 11.00 18.58
N ARG A 306 -14.77 10.06 19.52
CA ARG A 306 -13.59 9.17 19.54
C ARG A 306 -13.56 8.23 18.34
N VAL A 307 -14.68 7.57 18.03
CA VAL A 307 -14.77 6.66 16.88
C VAL A 307 -14.61 7.44 15.58
N PHE A 308 -15.17 8.65 15.47
CA PHE A 308 -14.96 9.51 14.31
C PHE A 308 -13.50 9.94 14.14
N ALA A 309 -12.82 10.32 15.21
CA ALA A 309 -11.38 10.62 15.17
C ALA A 309 -10.54 9.40 14.78
N LEU A 310 -10.89 8.21 15.27
CA LEU A 310 -10.26 6.96 14.85
C LEU A 310 -10.49 6.70 13.35
N CYS A 311 -11.72 6.88 12.84
CA CYS A 311 -12.02 6.74 11.42
C CYS A 311 -11.21 7.71 10.55
N GLN A 312 -10.98 8.94 10.99
CA GLN A 312 -10.12 9.89 10.28
C GLN A 312 -8.68 9.38 10.18
N THR A 313 -8.17 8.78 11.26
CA THR A 313 -6.82 8.18 11.30
C THR A 313 -6.73 7.00 10.35
N LEU A 314 -7.69 6.07 10.44
CA LEU A 314 -7.74 4.89 9.59
C LEU A 314 -7.94 5.28 8.11
N CYS A 315 -8.68 6.34 7.81
CA CYS A 315 -8.82 6.87 6.45
C CYS A 315 -7.49 7.37 5.88
N ALA A 316 -6.69 8.08 6.69
CA ALA A 316 -5.38 8.58 6.27
C ALA A 316 -4.38 7.43 6.00
N TRP A 317 -4.57 6.27 6.63
CA TRP A 317 -3.68 5.12 6.50
C TRP A 317 -4.24 3.99 5.62
N SER A 318 -5.48 4.08 5.16
CA SER A 318 -6.09 3.10 4.27
C SER A 318 -5.44 3.19 2.89
N SER A 319 -4.68 2.15 2.50
CA SER A 319 -3.78 2.17 1.33
C SER A 319 -4.15 1.20 0.23
N LEU A 320 -5.39 0.69 0.19
CA LEU A 320 -5.86 -0.16 -0.90
C LEU A 320 -5.78 0.55 -2.28
N ASP A 321 -6.01 1.85 -2.30
CA ASP A 321 -5.85 2.71 -3.48
C ASP A 321 -4.38 2.86 -3.89
N VAL A 322 -3.49 3.10 -2.94
CA VAL A 322 -2.04 3.21 -3.18
C VAL A 322 -1.49 1.89 -3.73
N PHE A 323 -1.92 0.75 -3.17
CA PHE A 323 -1.58 -0.58 -3.67
C PHE A 323 -1.98 -0.76 -5.14
N LEU A 324 -3.24 -0.43 -5.47
CA LEU A 324 -3.72 -0.59 -6.84
C LEU A 324 -2.97 0.34 -7.82
N VAL A 325 -2.69 1.58 -7.43
CA VAL A 325 -1.92 2.51 -8.26
C VAL A 325 -0.49 2.02 -8.49
N ALA A 326 0.17 1.46 -7.48
CA ALA A 326 1.49 0.87 -7.63
C ALA A 326 1.50 -0.27 -8.65
N TYR A 327 0.51 -1.18 -8.58
CA TYR A 327 0.41 -2.31 -9.50
C TYR A 327 0.02 -1.87 -10.91
N LEU A 328 -0.91 -0.90 -11.04
CA LEU A 328 -1.23 -0.29 -12.34
C LEU A 328 0.01 0.38 -12.93
N GLY A 329 0.77 1.14 -12.13
CA GLY A 329 2.01 1.77 -12.53
C GLY A 329 3.04 0.77 -13.05
N ALA A 330 3.17 -0.39 -12.39
CA ALA A 330 4.06 -1.46 -12.83
C ALA A 330 3.69 -2.04 -14.21
N VAL A 331 2.39 -2.07 -14.55
CA VAL A 331 1.86 -2.62 -15.82
C VAL A 331 1.74 -1.57 -16.93
N LEU A 332 1.46 -0.31 -16.60
CA LEU A 332 1.12 0.76 -17.57
C LEU A 332 2.22 1.02 -18.62
N GLY A 333 3.48 0.77 -18.29
CA GLY A 333 4.59 0.91 -19.24
C GLY A 333 4.71 -0.27 -20.23
N GLY A 334 3.92 -1.32 -20.06
CA GLY A 334 3.94 -2.53 -20.89
C GLY A 334 5.32 -3.18 -20.93
N GLN A 335 5.64 -3.78 -22.08
CA GLN A 335 6.93 -4.44 -22.29
C GLN A 335 8.10 -3.46 -22.48
N LYS A 336 7.83 -2.24 -22.95
CA LYS A 336 8.89 -1.30 -23.37
C LYS A 336 9.29 -0.29 -22.30
N TYR A 337 8.33 0.13 -21.46
CA TYR A 337 8.54 1.21 -20.48
C TYR A 337 8.12 0.80 -19.06
N GLY A 338 7.66 -0.44 -18.88
CA GLY A 338 7.16 -0.97 -17.60
C GLY A 338 8.21 -1.76 -16.84
N ILE A 339 7.77 -2.42 -15.77
CA ILE A 339 8.65 -3.22 -14.92
C ILE A 339 9.25 -4.43 -15.67
N ALA A 340 8.60 -4.91 -16.73
CA ALA A 340 9.10 -5.96 -17.60
C ALA A 340 10.44 -5.59 -18.25
N GLN A 341 10.55 -4.37 -18.81
CA GLN A 341 11.79 -3.87 -19.41
C GLN A 341 12.89 -3.71 -18.35
N PHE A 342 12.52 -3.23 -17.16
CA PHE A 342 13.44 -3.09 -16.04
C PHE A 342 14.01 -4.46 -15.62
N ILE A 343 13.17 -5.49 -15.53
CA ILE A 343 13.60 -6.86 -15.19
C ILE A 343 14.50 -7.45 -16.27
N GLU A 344 14.17 -7.25 -17.56
CA GLU A 344 15.04 -7.67 -18.65
C GLU A 344 16.45 -7.08 -18.47
N LEU A 345 16.56 -5.76 -18.31
CA LEU A 345 17.86 -5.10 -18.16
C LEU A 345 18.58 -5.48 -16.88
N LEU A 346 17.87 -5.64 -15.77
CA LEU A 346 18.44 -6.15 -14.53
C LEU A 346 19.13 -7.50 -14.75
N ILE A 347 18.55 -8.40 -15.53
CA ILE A 347 19.15 -9.71 -15.81
C ILE A 347 20.36 -9.59 -16.76
N TYR A 348 20.30 -8.69 -17.73
CA TYR A 348 21.36 -8.54 -18.75
C TYR A 348 22.53 -7.64 -18.33
N GLU A 349 22.37 -6.77 -17.34
CA GLU A 349 23.39 -5.82 -16.86
C GLU A 349 24.05 -6.27 -15.55
N GLN A 350 23.42 -7.16 -14.77
CA GLN A 350 23.95 -7.60 -13.47
C GLN A 350 24.86 -8.83 -13.60
N ASN A 351 25.10 -9.54 -12.48
CA ASN A 351 26.11 -10.60 -12.36
C ASN A 351 25.94 -11.76 -13.36
N VAL A 352 24.70 -12.07 -13.77
CA VAL A 352 24.42 -13.10 -14.80
C VAL A 352 24.41 -12.54 -16.23
N GLY A 353 24.65 -11.25 -16.40
CA GLY A 353 24.54 -10.54 -17.67
C GLY A 353 25.47 -11.10 -18.74
N HIS A 354 26.69 -11.53 -18.41
CA HIS A 354 27.60 -12.15 -19.38
C HIS A 354 27.05 -13.48 -19.93
N LEU A 355 26.51 -14.33 -19.07
CA LEU A 355 25.89 -15.59 -19.45
C LEU A 355 24.66 -15.33 -20.33
N CYS A 356 23.79 -14.44 -19.89
CA CYS A 356 22.55 -14.11 -20.61
C CYS A 356 22.83 -13.42 -21.94
N LYS A 357 23.77 -12.47 -22.02
CA LYS A 357 24.22 -11.88 -23.29
C LYS A 357 24.79 -12.93 -24.24
N GLY A 358 25.48 -13.95 -23.72
CA GLY A 358 25.95 -15.11 -24.50
C GLY A 358 24.79 -15.94 -25.08
N LEU A 359 23.82 -16.30 -24.23
CA LEU A 359 22.61 -17.04 -24.64
C LEU A 359 21.79 -16.25 -25.66
N ARG A 360 21.65 -14.93 -25.48
CA ARG A 360 20.93 -14.06 -26.41
C ARG A 360 21.57 -14.04 -27.79
N ARG A 361 22.90 -14.07 -27.89
CA ARG A 361 23.61 -14.21 -29.18
C ARG A 361 23.33 -15.55 -29.86
N ALA A 362 23.03 -16.59 -29.09
CA ALA A 362 22.57 -17.89 -29.60
C ALA A 362 21.06 -17.93 -29.90
N GLY A 363 20.34 -16.81 -29.76
CA GLY A 363 18.90 -16.72 -29.99
C GLY A 363 18.05 -17.21 -28.81
N ILE A 364 18.63 -17.36 -27.62
CA ILE A 364 17.94 -17.82 -26.41
C ILE A 364 17.85 -16.66 -25.41
N GLU A 365 16.65 -16.16 -25.17
CA GLU A 365 16.39 -15.16 -24.13
C GLU A 365 16.43 -15.84 -22.74
N CYS A 366 17.12 -15.26 -21.75
CA CYS A 366 17.20 -15.83 -20.40
C CYS A 366 15.86 -15.84 -19.68
N LEU A 367 15.23 -14.68 -19.61
CA LEU A 367 13.93 -14.47 -18.98
C LEU A 367 13.23 -13.32 -19.69
N THR A 368 11.97 -13.54 -20.04
CA THR A 368 11.06 -12.48 -20.48
C THR A 368 9.84 -12.53 -19.59
N VAL A 369 9.38 -11.36 -19.11
CA VAL A 369 8.26 -11.30 -18.17
C VAL A 369 7.12 -10.48 -18.75
N HIS A 370 5.96 -11.12 -18.89
CA HIS A 370 4.73 -10.47 -19.29
C HIS A 370 3.83 -10.28 -18.09
N ILE A 371 3.59 -9.02 -17.71
CA ILE A 371 2.65 -8.69 -16.64
C ILE A 371 1.44 -8.02 -17.28
N SER A 372 0.26 -8.57 -16.98
CA SER A 372 -1.02 -8.08 -17.48
C SER A 372 -2.00 -7.93 -16.32
N MET A 373 -2.81 -6.86 -16.38
CA MET A 373 -3.95 -6.71 -15.48
C MET A 373 -5.12 -7.54 -16.00
N LEU A 374 -5.75 -8.29 -15.10
CA LEU A 374 -6.93 -9.08 -15.44
C LEU A 374 -8.19 -8.20 -15.40
N PRO A 375 -9.22 -8.49 -16.21
CA PRO A 375 -10.48 -7.74 -16.22
C PRO A 375 -11.12 -7.47 -14.84
N PRO A 376 -11.04 -8.39 -13.85
CA PRO A 376 -11.58 -8.14 -12.52
C PRO A 376 -10.94 -6.97 -11.75
N VAL A 377 -9.83 -6.39 -12.24
CA VAL A 377 -9.28 -5.12 -11.71
C VAL A 377 -10.32 -3.99 -11.71
N LEU A 378 -11.28 -4.01 -12.64
CA LEU A 378 -12.38 -3.04 -12.69
C LEU A 378 -13.29 -3.14 -11.46
N LEU A 379 -13.46 -4.33 -10.88
CA LEU A 379 -14.19 -4.52 -9.63
C LEU A 379 -13.46 -3.84 -8.47
N VAL A 380 -12.13 -3.96 -8.43
CA VAL A 380 -11.28 -3.31 -7.41
C VAL A 380 -11.33 -1.79 -7.55
N LEU A 381 -11.27 -1.27 -8.78
CA LEU A 381 -11.47 0.15 -9.06
C LEU A 381 -12.85 0.63 -8.58
N ALA A 382 -13.91 -0.11 -8.90
CA ALA A 382 -15.26 0.22 -8.44
C ALA A 382 -15.36 0.19 -6.90
N ALA A 383 -14.71 -0.77 -6.24
CA ALA A 383 -14.64 -0.86 -4.78
C ALA A 383 -13.93 0.35 -4.16
N ILE A 384 -12.78 0.75 -4.71
CA ILE A 384 -12.01 1.90 -4.23
C ILE A 384 -12.79 3.21 -4.45
N ILE A 385 -13.37 3.40 -5.64
CA ILE A 385 -14.14 4.60 -5.97
C ILE A 385 -15.38 4.69 -5.07
N SER A 386 -16.14 3.61 -4.94
CA SER A 386 -17.34 3.58 -4.08
C SER A 386 -16.98 3.79 -2.61
N ALA A 387 -15.92 3.17 -2.10
CA ALA A 387 -15.43 3.39 -0.74
C ALA A 387 -15.00 4.85 -0.52
N THR A 388 -14.27 5.44 -1.46
CA THR A 388 -13.83 6.84 -1.37
C THR A 388 -15.04 7.78 -1.37
N VAL A 389 -15.97 7.62 -2.31
CA VAL A 389 -17.17 8.47 -2.42
C VAL A 389 -18.07 8.35 -1.18
N VAL A 390 -18.44 7.13 -0.80
CA VAL A 390 -19.31 6.89 0.37
C VAL A 390 -18.68 7.43 1.63
N SER A 391 -17.37 7.22 1.78
CA SER A 391 -16.68 7.61 3.00
C SER A 391 -16.41 9.11 3.09
N SER A 392 -16.17 9.81 1.98
CA SER A 392 -16.12 11.27 1.91
C SER A 392 -17.47 11.90 2.25
N ILE A 393 -18.57 11.36 1.70
CA ILE A 393 -19.93 11.81 2.03
C ILE A 393 -20.22 11.56 3.51
N ALA A 394 -19.93 10.36 4.02
CA ALA A 394 -20.11 10.03 5.42
C ALA A 394 -19.32 10.97 6.33
N HIS A 395 -18.04 11.21 6.03
CA HIS A 395 -17.21 12.14 6.81
C HIS A 395 -17.78 13.56 6.84
N CYS A 396 -18.16 14.12 5.69
CA CYS A 396 -18.73 15.46 5.61
C CYS A 396 -20.01 15.57 6.44
N ARG A 397 -20.93 14.61 6.28
CA ARG A 397 -22.20 14.58 7.01
C ARG A 397 -22.01 14.34 8.51
N PHE A 398 -21.16 13.38 8.87
CA PHE A 398 -20.95 12.99 10.26
C PHE A 398 -20.26 14.12 11.03
N ARG A 399 -19.28 14.79 10.39
CA ARG A 399 -18.60 15.95 10.97
C ARG A 399 -19.58 17.07 11.28
N ALA A 400 -20.48 17.43 10.34
CA ALA A 400 -21.45 18.51 10.53
C ALA A 400 -22.37 18.27 11.74
N VAL A 401 -22.71 17.01 12.03
CA VAL A 401 -23.57 16.65 13.16
C VAL A 401 -22.82 16.51 14.47
N ILE A 402 -21.58 16.00 14.44
CA ILE A 402 -20.76 15.82 15.64
C ILE A 402 -20.18 17.18 16.11
N PHE A 403 -19.87 18.09 15.18
CA PHE A 403 -19.22 19.39 15.44
C PHE A 403 -20.02 20.57 14.87
N PRO A 404 -21.23 20.88 15.39
CA PRO A 404 -22.09 21.93 14.82
C PRO A 404 -21.57 23.36 15.03
N THR A 405 -20.67 23.59 15.99
CA THR A 405 -20.19 24.92 16.40
C THR A 405 -18.82 25.30 15.83
N CYS A 406 -18.28 24.57 14.86
CA CYS A 406 -17.01 24.91 14.18
C CYS A 406 -17.29 25.47 12.78
N PRO A 407 -17.62 26.77 12.63
CA PRO A 407 -17.84 27.39 11.33
C PRO A 407 -16.57 27.56 10.48
N GLU A 408 -15.36 27.50 11.07
CA GLU A 408 -14.12 27.94 10.39
C GLU A 408 -13.42 26.92 9.46
N LEU A 409 -13.92 25.69 9.32
CA LEU A 409 -13.29 24.66 8.47
C LEU A 409 -14.18 24.19 7.30
N GLY A 410 -15.27 24.91 7.02
CA GLY A 410 -16.23 24.60 5.96
C GLY A 410 -15.74 24.82 4.51
N SER A 411 -14.50 25.26 4.30
CA SER A 411 -13.96 25.56 2.95
C SER A 411 -13.06 24.47 2.36
N GLY A 412 -12.87 23.34 3.05
CA GLY A 412 -12.07 22.21 2.56
C GLY A 412 -12.82 20.88 2.67
N CYS A 413 -13.84 20.69 1.84
CA CYS A 413 -14.37 19.38 1.48
C CYS A 413 -14.10 19.16 -0.01
#